data_AF-A0A0M8QFK0-F1
#
_entry.id   AF-A0A0M8QFK0-F1
#
_cell.length_a   1.000
_cell.length_b   1.000
_cell.length_c   1.000
_cell.angle_alpha   90.00
_cell.angle_beta   90.00
_cell.angle_gamma   90.00
#
_symmetry.space_group_name_H-M   'P 1'
#
loop_
_entity.id
_entity.type
_entity.pdbx_description
1 polymer ?
#
loop_
_entity_poly.entity_id
_entity_poly.type
_entity_poly.pdbx_seq_one_letter_code
_entity_poly.pdbx_strand_id
1 'polypeptide(L)'
;MPLQVWNHLSRSQLNDVTKAFRIAMRRLYRTRNIILHGGATHGVALEASLRSAAPLLGAGLDRIVHASYTEDLDPLDLAARAEVALQLVHGETGLTTVDLLEPVR
;
A
#
# COMPACT_ATOMS: atom_id res chain seq x y z
N MET A 1 -8.80 -22.27 17.14
CA MET A 1 -9.29 -20.87 17.07
C MET A 1 -9.86 -20.68 15.67
N PRO A 2 -11.17 -20.39 15.46
CA PRO A 2 -11.75 -20.52 14.13
C PRO A 2 -11.37 -19.34 13.24
N LEU A 3 -10.90 -19.65 12.03
CA LEU A 3 -10.44 -18.73 10.98
C LEU A 3 -11.53 -17.83 10.38
N GLN A 4 -12.74 -17.79 10.97
CA GLN A 4 -13.89 -17.02 10.44
C GLN A 4 -13.86 -15.53 10.79
N VAL A 5 -12.98 -15.10 11.70
CA VAL A 5 -12.87 -13.70 12.17
C VAL A 5 -11.88 -12.87 11.33
N TRP A 6 -11.53 -13.27 10.10
CA TRP A 6 -10.66 -12.43 9.24
C TRP A 6 -11.29 -12.04 7.90
N ASN A 7 -12.53 -12.47 7.63
CA ASN A 7 -13.21 -12.28 6.34
C ASN A 7 -14.17 -11.08 6.27
N HIS A 8 -13.95 -10.02 7.06
CA HIS A 8 -14.93 -8.94 7.20
C HIS A 8 -14.43 -7.54 6.83
N LEU A 9 -13.27 -7.43 6.17
CA LEU A 9 -12.91 -6.17 5.52
C LEU A 9 -13.79 -5.99 4.27
N SER A 10 -14.93 -5.34 4.46
CA SER A 10 -15.82 -4.93 3.38
C SER A 10 -15.07 -4.06 2.35
N ARG A 11 -15.55 -4.06 1.10
CA ARG A 11 -14.98 -3.28 0.00
C ARG A 11 -14.84 -1.78 0.33
N SER A 12 -15.74 -1.25 1.17
CA SER A 12 -15.66 0.13 1.67
C SER A 12 -14.46 0.35 2.58
N GLN A 13 -14.12 -0.60 3.46
CA GLN A 13 -12.95 -0.49 4.33
C GLN A 13 -11.64 -0.55 3.55
N LEU A 14 -11.55 -1.41 2.52
CA LEU A 14 -10.39 -1.44 1.62
C LEU A 14 -10.23 -0.11 0.85
N ASN A 15 -11.35 0.49 0.45
CA ASN A 15 -11.35 1.83 -0.14
C ASN A 15 -10.88 2.91 0.85
N ASP A 16 -11.29 2.83 2.11
CA ASP A 16 -10.86 3.76 3.16
C ASP A 16 -9.35 3.64 3.43
N VAL A 17 -8.83 2.42 3.50
CA VAL A 17 -7.38 2.17 3.62
C VAL A 17 -6.64 2.74 2.41
N THR A 18 -7.12 2.47 1.20
CA THR A 18 -6.54 3.02 -0.04
C THR A 18 -6.53 4.55 -0.03
N LYS A 19 -7.60 5.18 0.46
CA LYS A 19 -7.71 6.63 0.59
C LYS A 19 -6.72 7.17 1.63
N ALA A 20 -6.60 6.52 2.79
CA ALA A 20 -5.64 6.89 3.82
C ALA A 20 -4.19 6.82 3.30
N PHE A 21 -3.85 5.75 2.58
CA PHE A 21 -2.55 5.59 1.93
C PHE A 21 -2.25 6.74 0.95
N ARG A 22 -3.19 7.04 0.05
CA ARG A 22 -3.05 8.16 -0.92
C ARG A 22 -2.88 9.50 -0.22
N ILE A 23 -3.58 9.74 0.89
CA ILE A 23 -3.43 10.97 1.68
C ILE A 23 -2.04 11.07 2.30
N ALA A 24 -1.54 10.00 2.92
CA ALA A 24 -0.20 9.97 3.51
C ALA A 24 0.89 10.23 2.46
N MET A 25 0.81 9.56 1.32
CA MET A 25 1.76 9.73 0.20
C MET A 25 1.72 11.14 -0.38
N ARG A 26 0.52 11.71 -0.57
CA ARG A 26 0.38 13.09 -1.05
C ARG A 26 0.93 14.11 -0.06
N ARG A 27 0.75 13.87 1.25
CA ARG A 27 1.32 14.72 2.30
C ARG A 27 2.85 14.66 2.25
N LEU A 28 3.44 13.47 2.18
CA LEU A 28 4.89 13.31 2.04
C LEU A 28 5.43 14.02 0.80
N TYR A 29 4.78 13.84 -0.36
CA TYR A 29 5.19 14.51 -1.60
C TYR A 29 5.16 16.04 -1.49
N ARG A 30 4.09 16.59 -0.90
CA ARG A 30 3.99 18.04 -0.66
C ARG A 30 5.08 18.54 0.28
N THR A 31 5.32 17.83 1.38
CA THR A 31 6.36 18.19 2.34
C THR A 31 7.75 18.12 1.71
N ARG A 32 8.04 17.10 0.89
CA ARG A 32 9.27 17.01 0.09
C ARG A 32 9.43 18.24 -0.79
N ASN A 33 8.39 18.62 -1.53
CA ASN A 33 8.48 19.77 -2.44
C ASN A 33 8.69 21.09 -1.69
N ILE A 34 8.05 21.30 -0.53
CA ILE A 34 8.27 22.50 0.29
C ILE A 34 9.72 22.57 0.77
N ILE A 35 10.27 21.46 1.26
CA ILE A 35 11.66 21.38 1.75
C ILE A 35 12.64 21.66 0.60
N LEU A 36 12.45 20.98 -0.54
CA LEU A 36 13.29 21.16 -1.73
C LEU A 36 13.24 22.59 -2.27
N HIS A 37 12.05 23.17 -2.44
CA HIS A 37 11.91 24.53 -2.93
C HIS A 37 12.37 25.59 -1.92
N GLY A 38 12.30 25.29 -0.62
CA GLY A 38 12.83 26.15 0.43
C GLY A 38 14.35 26.06 0.60
N GLY A 39 15.04 25.21 -0.16
CA GLY A 39 16.49 24.97 0.01
C GLY A 39 16.85 24.41 1.39
N ALA A 40 15.87 23.80 2.08
CA ALA A 40 16.04 23.29 3.43
C ALA A 40 16.29 21.78 3.41
N THR A 41 16.84 21.24 4.50
CA THR A 41 16.94 19.79 4.72
C THR A 41 15.86 19.27 5.66
N HIS A 42 15.12 20.17 6.31
CA HIS A 42 14.10 19.87 7.31
C HIS A 42 12.88 20.76 7.11
N GLY A 43 11.74 20.32 7.64
CA GLY A 43 10.52 21.12 7.65
C GLY A 43 9.61 20.73 8.80
N VAL A 44 8.82 21.68 9.30
CA VAL A 44 7.92 21.49 10.47
C VAL A 44 7.00 20.27 10.30
N ALA A 45 6.60 19.96 9.06
CA ALA A 45 5.72 18.83 8.74
C ALA A 45 6.45 17.53 8.36
N LEU A 46 7.79 17.52 8.27
CA LEU A 46 8.56 16.36 7.78
C LEU A 46 8.37 15.14 8.67
N GLU A 47 8.66 15.30 9.96
CA GLU A 47 8.51 14.26 10.97
C GLU A 47 7.11 13.66 10.99
N ALA A 48 6.07 14.50 11.03
CA ALA A 48 4.69 14.04 11.01
C ALA A 48 4.32 13.29 9.72
N SER A 49 4.85 13.72 8.58
CA SER A 49 4.62 13.04 7.29
C SER A 49 5.35 11.71 7.23
N LEU A 50 6.60 11.64 7.71
CA LEU A 50 7.39 10.40 7.75
C LEU A 50 6.78 9.37 8.71
N ARG A 51 6.30 9.77 9.90
CA ARG A 51 5.65 8.84 10.84
C ARG A 51 4.50 8.05 10.24
N SER A 52 3.81 8.60 9.24
CA SER A 52 2.70 7.92 8.56
C SER A 52 3.14 7.25 7.26
N ALA A 53 3.94 7.93 6.43
CA ALA A 53 4.29 7.43 5.10
C ALA A 53 5.48 6.46 5.09
N ALA A 54 6.44 6.59 6.01
CA ALA A 54 7.65 5.77 5.98
C ALA A 54 7.39 4.27 6.21
N PRO A 55 6.56 3.84 7.18
CA PRO A 55 6.23 2.42 7.33
C PRO A 55 5.51 1.84 6.11
N LEU A 56 4.61 2.63 5.50
CA LEU A 56 3.87 2.25 4.30
C LEU A 56 4.79 2.09 3.09
N LEU A 57 5.73 3.01 2.92
CA LEU A 57 6.77 2.92 1.89
C LEU A 57 7.68 1.71 2.11
N GLY A 58 8.12 1.47 3.35
CA GLY A 58 8.94 0.32 3.70
C GLY A 58 8.24 -1.00 3.34
N ALA A 59 6.98 -1.16 3.73
CA ALA A 59 6.19 -2.35 3.40
C ALA A 59 5.97 -2.52 1.88
N GLY A 60 5.72 -1.42 1.16
CA GLY A 60 5.57 -1.46 -0.29
C GLY A 60 6.86 -1.85 -1.02
N LEU A 61 7.99 -1.29 -0.60
CA LEU A 61 9.31 -1.62 -1.15
C LEU A 61 9.69 -3.07 -0.84
N ASP A 62 9.45 -3.52 0.39
CA ASP A 62 9.65 -4.92 0.78
C ASP A 62 8.85 -5.86 -0.12
N ARG A 63 7.58 -5.55 -0.40
CA ARG A 63 6.74 -6.36 -1.29
C ARG A 63 7.25 -6.38 -2.74
N ILE A 64 7.71 -5.23 -3.25
CA ILE A 64 8.30 -5.15 -4.60
C ILE A 64 9.57 -6.00 -4.70
N VAL A 65 10.47 -5.84 -3.73
CA VAL A 65 11.73 -6.59 -3.67
C VAL A 65 11.46 -8.08 -3.54
N HIS A 66 10.55 -8.46 -2.64
CA HIS A 66 10.15 -9.85 -2.46
C HIS A 66 9.64 -10.45 -3.77
N ALA A 67 8.68 -9.80 -4.45
CA ALA A 67 8.12 -10.32 -5.70
C ALA A 67 9.18 -10.44 -6.82
N SER A 68 10.11 -9.48 -6.90
CA SER A 68 11.23 -9.57 -7.84
C SER A 68 12.13 -10.77 -7.54
N TYR A 69 12.39 -11.09 -6.27
CA TYR A 69 13.24 -12.22 -5.90
C TYR A 69 12.55 -13.58 -5.92
N THR A 70 11.25 -13.67 -5.61
CA THR A 70 10.55 -14.95 -5.45
C THR A 70 9.68 -15.33 -6.64
N GLU A 71 9.19 -14.35 -7.41
CA GLU A 71 8.25 -14.53 -8.51
C GLU A 71 8.80 -14.03 -9.86
N ASP A 72 10.01 -13.43 -9.89
CA ASP A 72 10.62 -12.77 -11.08
C ASP A 72 9.68 -11.73 -11.71
N LEU A 73 8.89 -11.04 -10.88
CA LEU A 73 7.91 -10.05 -11.33
C LEU A 73 8.49 -8.64 -11.36
N ASP A 74 8.27 -7.94 -12.48
CA ASP A 74 8.56 -6.51 -12.58
C ASP A 74 7.66 -5.71 -11.62
N PRO A 75 8.17 -4.62 -10.99
CA PRO A 75 7.36 -3.77 -10.13
C PRO A 75 6.04 -3.28 -10.76
N LEU A 76 6.00 -3.00 -12.06
CA LEU A 76 4.80 -2.55 -12.75
C LEU A 76 3.76 -3.67 -12.89
N ASP A 77 4.21 -4.89 -13.19
CA ASP A 77 3.34 -6.06 -13.28
C ASP A 77 2.75 -6.42 -11.91
N LEU A 78 3.56 -6.31 -10.85
CA LEU A 78 3.09 -6.47 -9.48
C LEU A 78 2.00 -5.44 -9.14
N ALA A 79 2.18 -4.18 -9.53
CA ALA A 79 1.19 -3.12 -9.30
C ALA A 79 -0.12 -3.40 -10.05
N ALA A 80 -0.04 -3.82 -11.32
CA ALA A 80 -1.20 -4.17 -12.12
C ALA A 80 -1.97 -5.37 -11.52
N ARG A 81 -1.25 -6.41 -11.10
CA ARG A 81 -1.82 -7.57 -10.41
C ARG A 81 -2.52 -7.17 -9.10
N ALA A 82 -1.90 -6.30 -8.30
CA ALA A 82 -2.49 -5.81 -7.06
C ALA A 82 -3.76 -4.98 -7.32
N GLU A 83 -3.78 -4.15 -8.37
CA GLU A 83 -4.97 -3.39 -8.76
C GLU A 83 -6.13 -4.31 -9.15
N VAL A 84 -5.87 -5.33 -9.98
CA VAL A 84 -6.88 -6.32 -10.34
C VAL A 84 -7.36 -7.10 -9.12
N ALA A 85 -6.45 -7.56 -8.26
CA ALA A 85 -6.80 -8.29 -7.04
C ALA A 85 -7.73 -7.47 -6.13
N LEU A 86 -7.42 -6.18 -5.90
CA LEU A 86 -8.28 -5.28 -5.13
C LEU A 86 -9.68 -5.10 -5.75
N GLN A 87 -9.79 -5.13 -7.08
CA GLN A 87 -11.08 -5.05 -7.76
C GLN A 87 -11.92 -6.32 -7.59
N LEU A 88 -11.26 -7.49 -7.55
CA LEU A 88 -11.89 -8.82 -7.48
C LEU A 88 -12.24 -9.26 -6.04
N VAL A 89 -11.73 -8.58 -5.02
CA VAL A 89 -12.03 -8.90 -3.61
C VAL A 89 -13.52 -8.76 -3.31
N HIS A 90 -14.11 -9.82 -2.79
CA HIS A 90 -15.56 -10.02 -2.60
C HIS A 90 -16.40 -9.89 -3.89
N GLY A 91 -15.76 -10.04 -5.06
CA GLY A 91 -16.42 -10.18 -6.35
C GLY A 91 -16.82 -11.64 -6.64
N GLU A 92 -17.39 -11.87 -7.82
CA GLU A 92 -17.90 -13.20 -8.24
C GLU A 92 -16.82 -14.29 -8.28
N THR A 93 -15.54 -13.90 -8.45
CA THR A 93 -14.38 -14.79 -8.47
C THR A 93 -13.95 -15.28 -7.09
N GLY A 94 -14.54 -14.77 -5.99
CA GLY A 94 -14.35 -15.31 -4.64
C GLY A 94 -13.05 -14.92 -3.93
N LEU A 95 -12.29 -13.94 -4.44
CA LEU A 95 -11.08 -13.47 -3.76
C LEU A 95 -11.45 -12.86 -2.40
N THR A 96 -10.79 -13.29 -1.34
CA THR A 96 -10.96 -12.77 0.01
C THR A 96 -9.90 -11.72 0.32
N THR A 97 -10.06 -11.01 1.44
CA THR A 97 -9.02 -10.06 1.88
C THR A 97 -7.73 -10.77 2.30
N VAL A 98 -7.84 -12.00 2.78
CA VAL A 98 -6.67 -12.81 3.18
C VAL A 98 -5.84 -13.18 1.95
N ASP A 99 -6.48 -13.43 0.81
CA ASP A 99 -5.79 -13.75 -0.46
C ASP A 99 -4.94 -12.58 -0.99
N LEU A 100 -5.10 -11.36 -0.45
CA LEU A 100 -4.22 -10.23 -0.75
C LEU A 100 -2.89 -10.28 0.02
N LEU A 101 -2.79 -11.08 1.08
CA LEU A 101 -1.63 -11.14 1.97
C LEU A 101 -0.59 -12.16 1.50
N GLU A 102 -0.99 -13.13 0.68
CA GLU A 102 -0.13 -14.19 0.18
C GLU A 102 0.00 -14.11 -1.34
N PRO A 103 1.19 -14.39 -1.91
CA PRO A 103 1.30 -14.58 -3.35
C PRO A 103 0.47 -15.79 -3.77
N VAL A 104 -0.47 -15.59 -4.70
CA VAL A 104 -1.22 -16.69 -5.32
C VAL A 104 -0.19 -17.57 -6.05
N ARG A 105 -0.02 -18.79 -5.56
CA ARG A 105 0.85 -19.82 -6.14
C ARG A 105 0.29 -20.38 -7.45
#